data_AF-A0A963V153-F1
#
_entry.id   AF-A0A963V153-F1
#
_cell.length_a   1.000
_cell.length_b   1.000
_cell.length_c   1.000
_cell.angle_alpha   90.00
_cell.angle_beta   90.00
_cell.angle_gamma   90.00
#
_symmetry.space_group_name_H-M   'P 1'
#
loop_
_entity.id
_entity.type
_entity.pdbx_description
1 polymer ?
#
loop_
_entity_poly.entity_id
_entity_poly.type
_entity_poly.pdbx_seq_one_letter_code
_entity_poly.pdbx_strand_id
1 'polypeptide(L)'
;CRTLIWNGPLGAFEIAPFDAATNAAAAEAARLTTAGQMISVAGGGDTVAALNKAGVAGDFTYISTAGGAFLEWMEGKTLPGVAALEAAGA
;
A
#
# COMPACT_ATOMS: atom_id res chain seq x y z
N CYS A 1 -7.39 12.73 7.68
CA CYS A 1 -8.01 11.60 6.95
C CYS A 1 -8.07 10.39 7.87
N ARG A 2 -9.10 9.54 7.78
CA ARG A 2 -9.19 8.31 8.61
C ARG A 2 -8.58 7.07 7.93
N THR A 3 -8.49 7.09 6.60
CA THR A 3 -7.96 5.98 5.80
C THR A 3 -6.98 6.52 4.78
N LEU A 4 -5.82 5.88 4.66
CA LEU A 4 -4.81 6.11 3.63
C LEU A 4 -4.75 4.87 2.75
N ILE A 5 -4.86 5.08 1.44
CA ILE A 5 -4.59 4.08 0.42
C ILE A 5 -3.36 4.54 -0.36
N TRP A 6 -2.32 3.71 -0.44
CA TRP A 6 -1.06 4.07 -1.07
C TRP A 6 -0.64 3.05 -2.14
N ASN A 7 -0.55 3.48 -3.39
CA ASN A 7 0.05 2.74 -4.49
C ASN A 7 1.04 3.62 -5.26
N GLY A 8 2.32 3.25 -5.23
CA GLY A 8 3.42 3.94 -5.91
C GLY A 8 4.20 4.89 -4.98
N PRO A 9 5.55 4.85 -4.98
CA PRO A 9 6.38 5.85 -4.31
C PRO A 9 6.12 7.28 -4.84
N LEU A 10 6.44 8.30 -4.04
CA LEU A 10 6.26 9.71 -4.43
C LEU A 10 7.33 10.23 -5.42
N GLY A 11 8.39 9.45 -5.64
CA GLY A 11 9.50 9.77 -6.53
C GLY A 11 10.34 8.53 -6.80
N ALA A 12 11.48 8.71 -7.50
CA ALA A 12 12.46 7.64 -7.74
C ALA A 12 13.18 7.25 -6.45
N PHE A 13 12.49 6.50 -5.59
CA PHE A 13 12.90 6.15 -4.23
C PHE A 13 14.19 5.33 -4.17
N GLU A 14 14.62 4.77 -5.29
CA GLU A 14 15.86 4.06 -5.47
C GLU A 14 17.08 5.00 -5.48
N ILE A 15 16.88 6.28 -5.82
CA ILE A 15 17.95 7.25 -6.09
C ILE A 15 17.90 8.38 -5.05
N ALA A 16 18.93 8.49 -4.21
CA ALA A 16 19.06 9.66 -3.33
C ALA A 16 19.38 10.92 -4.14
N PRO A 17 18.81 12.10 -3.82
CA PRO A 17 17.92 12.38 -2.68
C PRO A 17 16.41 12.31 -3.01
N PHE A 18 16.02 11.68 -4.13
CA PHE A 18 14.63 11.63 -4.61
C PHE A 18 13.73 10.69 -3.80
N ASP A 19 14.27 10.00 -2.79
CA ASP A 19 13.55 9.15 -1.84
C ASP A 19 13.02 9.90 -0.62
N ALA A 20 13.50 11.13 -0.36
CA ALA A 20 13.19 11.88 0.85
C ALA A 20 11.68 12.08 1.07
N ALA A 21 10.92 12.41 0.02
CA ALA A 21 9.48 12.61 0.12
C ALA A 21 8.74 11.30 0.47
N THR A 22 9.10 10.19 -0.19
CA THR A 22 8.54 8.86 0.08
C THR A 22 8.82 8.45 1.53
N ASN A 23 10.06 8.63 2.00
CA ASN A 23 10.44 8.27 3.37
C ASN A 23 9.70 9.10 4.41
N ALA A 24 9.59 10.42 4.21
CA ALA A 24 8.89 11.32 5.12
C ALA A 24 7.39 10.99 5.20
N ALA A 25 6.75 10.76 4.05
CA ALA A 25 5.34 10.37 4.01
C ALA A 25 5.10 8.99 4.65
N ALA A 26 6.02 8.04 4.44
CA ALA A 26 5.97 6.71 5.04
C ALA A 26 6.06 6.76 6.56
N ALA A 27 7.00 7.55 7.09
CA ALA A 27 7.17 7.74 8.53
C ALA A 27 5.91 8.35 9.18
N GLU A 28 5.32 9.39 8.58
CA GLU A 28 4.12 10.01 9.14
C GLU A 28 2.89 9.09 9.06
N ALA A 29 2.71 8.38 7.95
CA ALA A 29 1.64 7.39 7.81
C ALA A 29 1.73 6.30 8.88
N ALA A 30 2.92 5.73 9.08
CA ALA A 30 3.19 4.74 10.11
C ALA A 30 2.93 5.26 11.53
N ARG A 31 3.36 6.49 11.83
CA ARG A 31 3.09 7.15 13.11
C ARG A 31 1.60 7.30 13.38
N LEU A 32 0.83 7.71 12.38
CA LEU A 32 -0.63 7.87 12.51
C LEU A 32 -1.35 6.52 12.63
N THR A 33 -0.85 5.48 11.97
CA THR A 33 -1.41 4.13 12.09
C THR A 33 -1.13 3.50 13.44
N THR A 34 0.10 3.54 13.92
CA THR A 34 0.48 3.01 15.24
C THR A 34 -0.22 3.77 16.39
N ALA A 35 -0.52 5.05 16.20
CA ALA A 35 -1.33 5.85 17.14
C ALA A 35 -2.84 5.51 17.10
N GLY A 36 -3.28 4.60 16.23
CA GLY A 36 -4.70 4.24 16.06
C GLY A 36 -5.55 5.34 15.41
N GLN A 37 -4.92 6.33 14.77
CA GLN A 37 -5.59 7.49 14.18
C GLN A 37 -5.91 7.30 12.69
N MET A 38 -5.29 6.31 12.06
CA MET A 38 -5.39 6.06 10.61
C MET A 38 -5.34 4.57 10.29
N ILE A 39 -6.26 4.11 9.44
CA ILE A 39 -6.11 2.83 8.72
C ILE A 39 -5.23 3.09 7.50
N SER A 40 -4.11 2.38 7.38
CA SER A 40 -3.19 2.52 6.23
C SER A 40 -3.12 1.24 5.43
N VAL A 41 -3.43 1.34 4.15
CA VAL A 41 -3.39 0.24 3.19
C VAL A 41 -2.40 0.61 2.09
N ALA A 42 -1.33 -0.16 1.97
CA ALA A 42 -0.34 0.01 0.90
C ALA A 42 -0.38 -1.15 -0.08
N GLY A 43 -0.14 -0.89 -1.35
CA GLY A 43 -0.20 -1.90 -2.41
C GLY A 43 0.85 -1.72 -3.49
N GLY A 44 1.40 -2.82 -4.01
CA GLY A 44 2.30 -2.84 -5.18
C GLY A 44 3.78 -3.00 -4.84
N GLY A 45 4.51 -3.72 -5.69
CA GLY A 45 5.91 -4.12 -5.44
C GLY A 45 6.81 -2.95 -5.05
N ASP A 46 6.78 -1.85 -5.81
CA ASP A 46 7.61 -0.68 -5.53
C ASP A 46 7.22 0.05 -4.24
N THR A 47 5.91 0.13 -3.94
CA THR A 47 5.42 0.67 -2.66
C THR A 47 5.96 -0.16 -1.50
N VAL A 48 5.86 -1.49 -1.60
CA VAL A 48 6.35 -2.41 -0.57
C VAL A 48 7.87 -2.27 -0.40
N ALA A 49 8.61 -2.20 -1.50
CA ALA A 49 10.06 -2.00 -1.46
C ALA A 49 10.42 -0.67 -0.78
N ALA A 50 9.72 0.41 -1.11
CA ALA A 50 9.94 1.73 -0.52
C ALA A 50 9.62 1.76 1.00
N LEU A 51 8.49 1.18 1.42
CA LEU A 51 8.13 1.11 2.84
C LEU A 51 9.11 0.25 3.65
N ASN A 52 9.61 -0.84 3.06
CA ASN A 52 10.67 -1.66 3.68
C ASN A 52 11.98 -0.87 3.79
N LYS A 53 12.38 -0.15 2.74
CA LYS A 53 13.57 0.73 2.77
C LYS A 53 13.43 1.83 3.84
N ALA A 54 12.22 2.37 4.02
CA ALA A 54 11.91 3.33 5.08
C ALA A 54 11.79 2.71 6.48
N GLY A 55 11.78 1.38 6.60
CA GLY A 55 11.72 0.66 7.87
C GLY A 55 10.35 0.65 8.55
N VAL A 56 9.27 1.01 7.84
CA VAL A 56 7.94 1.20 8.43
C VAL A 56 6.88 0.22 7.90
N ALA A 57 7.26 -0.74 7.07
CA ALA A 57 6.31 -1.69 6.50
C ALA A 57 5.50 -2.46 7.57
N GLY A 58 6.11 -2.78 8.71
CA GLY A 58 5.44 -3.46 9.83
C GLY A 58 4.41 -2.60 10.57
N ASP A 59 4.44 -1.28 10.38
CA ASP A 59 3.60 -0.32 11.10
C ASP A 59 2.30 0.01 10.34
N PHE A 60 2.16 -0.48 9.10
CA PHE A 60 0.97 -0.27 8.27
C PHE A 60 -0.14 -1.27 8.62
N THR A 61 -1.40 -0.89 8.41
CA THR A 61 -2.55 -1.77 8.73
C THR A 61 -2.62 -2.98 7.79
N TYR A 62 -2.37 -2.78 6.50
CA TYR A 62 -2.31 -3.86 5.51
C TYR A 62 -1.36 -3.52 4.37
N ILE A 63 -0.61 -4.52 3.92
CA ILE A 63 0.28 -4.42 2.77
C ILE A 63 -0.07 -5.50 1.75
N SER A 64 -0.45 -5.07 0.54
CA SER A 64 -0.67 -5.92 -0.62
C SER A 64 0.56 -5.94 -1.53
N THR A 65 1.00 -7.12 -1.95
CA THR A 65 1.99 -7.26 -3.03
C THR A 65 1.38 -7.02 -4.41
N ALA A 66 0.07 -7.22 -4.55
CA ALA A 66 -0.65 -7.09 -5.80
C ALA A 66 -1.14 -5.65 -6.00
N GLY A 67 -0.31 -4.77 -6.56
CA GLY A 67 -0.65 -3.37 -6.78
C GLY A 67 -1.80 -3.16 -7.77
N GLY A 68 -1.65 -3.69 -8.99
CA GLY A 68 -2.64 -3.52 -10.06
C GLY A 68 -4.00 -4.14 -9.73
N ALA A 69 -4.01 -5.41 -9.34
CA ALA A 69 -5.26 -6.11 -8.98
C ALA A 69 -5.99 -5.44 -7.80
N PHE A 70 -5.23 -4.91 -6.83
CA PHE A 70 -5.81 -4.16 -5.71
C PHE A 70 -6.50 -2.87 -6.17
N LEU A 71 -5.88 -2.10 -7.07
CA LEU A 71 -6.50 -0.89 -7.63
C LEU A 71 -7.73 -1.22 -8.47
N GLU A 72 -7.64 -2.23 -9.35
CA GLU A 72 -8.78 -2.65 -10.19
C GLU A 72 -9.99 -3.07 -9.33
N TRP A 73 -9.73 -3.78 -8.23
CA TRP A 73 -10.79 -4.14 -7.29
C TRP A 73 -11.40 -2.93 -6.59
N MET A 74 -10.59 -1.95 -6.17
CA MET A 74 -11.11 -0.70 -5.59
C MET A 74 -11.85 0.18 -6.59
N GLU A 75 -11.55 0.07 -7.88
CA GLU A 75 -12.34 0.67 -8.97
C GLU A 75 -13.71 0.00 -9.14
N GLY A 76 -13.99 -1.09 -8.42
CA GLY A 76 -15.23 -1.85 -8.48
C GLY A 76 -15.26 -2.91 -9.58
N LYS A 77 -14.11 -3.23 -10.20
CA LYS A 77 -14.04 -4.30 -11.19
C LYS A 77 -14.10 -5.66 -10.51
N THR A 78 -14.80 -6.59 -11.16
CA THR A 78 -14.79 -7.99 -10.76
C THR A 78 -13.41 -8.57 -11.04
N LEU A 79 -12.74 -9.06 -10.01
CA LEU A 79 -11.50 -9.81 -10.17
C LEU A 79 -11.82 -11.22 -10.66
N PRO A 80 -11.36 -11.65 -11.85
CA PRO A 80 -11.74 -12.94 -12.43
C PRO A 80 -11.33 -14.12 -11.57
N GLY A 81 -10.17 -14.04 -10.89
CA GLY A 81 -9.71 -15.08 -9.98
C GLY A 81 -10.57 -15.23 -8.73
N VAL A 82 -11.14 -14.13 -8.21
CA VAL A 82 -12.04 -14.17 -7.05
C VAL A 82 -13.40 -14.71 -7.48
N ALA A 83 -13.95 -14.24 -8.60
CA ALA A 83 -15.22 -14.72 -9.14
C ALA A 83 -15.21 -16.22 -9.44
N ALA A 84 -14.08 -16.76 -9.93
CA ALA A 84 -13.93 -18.19 -10.17
C ALA A 84 -14.02 -19.03 -8.87
N LEU A 85 -13.48 -18.51 -7.75
CA LEU A 85 -13.55 -19.18 -6.45
C LEU A 85 -14.96 -19.10 -5.86
N GLU A 86 -15.65 -17.97 -6.00
CA GLU A 86 -17.05 -17.81 -5.56
C GLU A 86 -17.97 -18.77 -6.32
N ALA A 87 -17.78 -18.93 -7.63
CA ALA A 87 -18.56 -19.85 -8.45
C ALA A 87 -18.27 -21.33 -8.13
N ALA A 88 -17.04 -21.67 -7.73
CA ALA A 88 -16.66 -23.04 -7.37
C ALA A 88 -17.12 -23.46 -5.97
N GLY A 89 -17.46 -22.50 -5.10
CA GLY A 89 -17.97 -22.73 -3.75
C GLY A 89 -19.49 -22.79 -3.63
N ALA A 90 -20.22 -22.51 -4.72
CA ALA A 90 -21.67 -22.64 -4.85
C ALA A 90 -22.05 -24.02 -5.43
#